data_AF-A0A841HK29-F1
#
_entry.id   AF-A0A841HK29-F1
#
_cell.length_a   1.000
_cell.length_b   1.000
_cell.length_c   1.000
_cell.angle_alpha   90.00
_cell.angle_beta   90.00
_cell.angle_gamma   90.00
#
_symmetry.space_group_name_H-M   'P 1'
#
loop_
_entity.id
_entity.type
_entity.pdbx_description
1 polymer ?
#
loop_
_entity_poly.entity_id
_entity_poly.type
_entity_poly.pdbx_seq_one_letter_code
_entity_poly.pdbx_strand_id
1 'polypeptide(L)'
;MRPTRFTNFLLRAVVTLAPAVLVVASAATPSDKAAATKGMVKRSDLEIVDCLLPGQVRQLGNSTYLTQRRPIRTTASECSIRGGEYVAYDRADIKSALRIWMDTAQTGDVEAMTNVGEIYERGMGVEPDYVKAAEWYQKAADKGYSRAIFNLGTLYEQGLGVQQDQLKALNLYRQASGLSEDSLIYTSAAQREQDELRKELETAIGERDSQLGLLQKQLKDLQEQLAKKPVAQQTADNSKEVEALKKWIAQLEAEKKKSAERLAGIPTTRSPQTRTQLTPLPAVADERTLSGMKFGRYYAIVIGNQNYQAVESLQTPKQDVQRAARVLAEKYGFNVQILEDADDVQMLKALNDLNSVLKPEDNLLIYYAGHGERLAGGSGKAQAGYWLPVNADAPPKDTFWVPNEQITGHLGRLPAKRVLVVADSCYAGLLSTDPSYLFMNDKVSYSKDYVAYKLPKRARLLLTSGGDAPVLDVGGGGNSVFARAFIDELEANTGILSSPELFSRLSKRVEVAAATNKFVQKPEFKSIKGAGHEVGDFFFVPRSKG
;
A
#
# COMPACT_ATOMS: atom_id res chain seq x y z
N MET A 1 -3.68 64.84 56.27
CA MET A 1 -4.72 64.97 57.31
C MET A 1 -5.58 63.70 57.32
N ARG A 2 -5.54 62.94 58.41
CA ARG A 2 -6.63 62.02 58.84
C ARG A 2 -7.63 62.88 59.67
N PRO A 3 -8.80 62.38 60.12
CA PRO A 3 -9.63 61.20 59.78
C PRO A 3 -11.13 61.58 59.64
N THR A 4 -12.05 60.61 59.47
CA THR A 4 -13.14 60.32 60.44
C THR A 4 -14.03 59.16 59.97
N ARG A 5 -14.35 58.29 60.92
CA ARG A 5 -15.30 57.17 60.86
C ARG A 5 -16.73 57.67 61.10
N PHE A 6 -17.73 56.99 60.55
CA PHE A 6 -19.03 56.82 61.22
C PHE A 6 -19.58 55.40 61.00
N THR A 7 -20.02 54.82 62.11
CA THR A 7 -20.62 53.51 62.33
C THR A 7 -22.15 53.57 62.23
N ASN A 8 -22.80 52.47 61.86
CA ASN A 8 -24.15 52.01 62.27
C ASN A 8 -24.56 50.82 61.36
N PHE A 9 -25.32 49.80 61.72
CA PHE A 9 -25.85 49.25 62.96
C PHE A 9 -26.32 47.82 62.60
N LEU A 10 -26.35 46.93 63.58
CA LEU A 10 -26.78 45.53 63.53
C LEU A 10 -28.10 45.24 62.77
N LEU A 11 -28.17 44.10 62.07
CA LEU A 11 -29.25 43.13 62.27
C LEU A 11 -28.81 41.71 61.84
N ARG A 12 -28.95 40.75 62.77
CA ARG A 12 -28.76 39.31 62.56
C ARG A 12 -29.98 38.72 61.85
N ALA A 13 -29.75 37.94 60.79
CA ALA A 13 -30.66 36.89 60.36
C ALA A 13 -29.83 35.64 60.04
N VAL A 14 -29.95 34.64 60.90
CA VAL A 14 -29.42 33.29 60.68
C VAL A 14 -30.38 32.60 59.73
N VAL A 15 -29.95 32.33 58.50
CA VAL A 15 -30.59 31.39 57.59
C VAL A 15 -29.52 30.40 57.13
N THR A 16 -29.76 29.15 57.48
CA THR A 16 -29.00 27.96 57.14
C THR A 16 -28.78 27.82 55.64
N LEU A 17 -27.52 27.87 55.20
CA LEU A 17 -27.09 27.56 53.84
C LEU A 17 -27.27 26.06 53.56
N ALA A 18 -28.24 25.73 52.72
CA ALA A 18 -28.21 24.50 51.93
C ALA A 18 -27.14 24.66 50.83
N PRO A 19 -26.25 23.68 50.59
CA PRO A 19 -25.33 23.78 49.48
C PRO A 19 -26.12 23.56 48.19
N ALA A 20 -26.23 24.60 47.38
CA ALA A 20 -26.61 24.45 45.98
C ALA A 20 -25.55 23.58 45.30
N VAL A 21 -25.95 22.38 44.89
CA VAL A 21 -25.17 21.51 44.01
C VAL A 21 -25.05 22.23 42.67
N LEU A 22 -23.93 22.94 42.48
CA LEU A 22 -23.51 23.41 41.18
C LEU A 22 -23.14 22.16 40.38
N VAL A 23 -24.04 21.69 39.51
CA VAL A 23 -23.69 20.74 38.45
C VAL A 23 -22.80 21.50 37.48
N VAL A 24 -21.50 21.50 37.75
CA VAL A 24 -20.49 21.84 36.75
C VAL A 24 -20.53 20.71 35.75
N ALA A 25 -21.22 20.92 34.63
CA ALA A 25 -20.96 20.16 33.42
C ALA A 25 -19.48 20.35 33.10
N SER A 26 -18.67 19.34 33.40
CA SER A 26 -17.27 19.32 33.03
C SER A 26 -17.20 19.34 31.50
N ALA A 27 -17.04 20.53 30.95
CA ALA A 27 -16.56 20.69 29.58
C ALA A 27 -15.21 19.99 29.52
N ALA A 28 -15.17 18.83 28.86
CA ALA A 28 -13.93 18.14 28.57
C ALA A 28 -12.99 19.13 27.87
N THR A 29 -11.89 19.45 28.53
CA THR A 29 -10.91 20.37 27.99
C THR A 29 -10.31 19.79 26.70
N PRO A 30 -9.92 20.61 25.70
CA PRO A 30 -9.27 20.13 24.48
C PRO A 30 -7.94 19.39 24.75
N SER A 31 -7.40 19.52 25.97
CA SER A 31 -6.19 18.89 26.46
C SER A 31 -6.26 17.36 26.54
N ASP A 32 -7.45 16.80 26.83
CA ASP A 32 -7.56 15.35 27.07
C ASP A 32 -7.61 14.52 25.77
N LYS A 33 -7.96 15.14 24.62
CA LYS A 33 -7.78 14.52 23.30
C LYS A 33 -6.33 14.60 22.78
N ALA A 34 -5.56 15.59 23.24
CA ALA A 34 -4.15 15.74 22.85
C ALA A 34 -3.22 14.79 23.62
N ALA A 35 -3.63 14.31 24.79
CA ALA A 35 -2.89 13.30 25.56
C ALA A 35 -2.95 11.90 24.92
N ALA A 36 -4.00 11.59 24.15
CA ALA A 36 -4.19 10.28 23.52
C ALA A 36 -3.30 10.04 22.27
N THR A 37 -2.68 11.08 21.71
CA THR A 37 -1.85 10.99 20.50
C THR A 37 -0.35 11.13 20.76
N LYS A 38 0.08 11.14 22.03
CA LYS A 38 1.49 11.31 22.38
C LYS A 38 2.28 10.04 22.00
N GLY A 39 2.86 10.05 20.79
CA GLY A 39 3.62 8.93 20.22
C GLY A 39 2.97 8.24 19.01
N MET A 40 1.75 8.62 18.60
CA MET A 40 1.15 8.14 17.36
C MET A 40 1.59 9.03 16.20
N VAL A 41 2.46 8.52 15.35
CA VAL A 41 2.85 9.15 14.09
C VAL A 41 1.68 9.01 13.10
N LYS A 42 1.13 10.13 12.61
CA LYS A 42 0.09 10.11 11.57
C LYS A 42 0.71 10.06 10.17
N ARG A 43 -0.03 9.57 9.17
CA ARG A 43 0.43 9.59 7.77
C ARG A 43 0.84 10.99 7.31
N SER A 44 0.03 12.00 7.65
CA SER A 44 0.31 13.42 7.34
C SER A 44 1.62 13.92 7.95
N ASP A 45 2.04 13.37 9.09
CA ASP A 45 3.28 13.75 9.77
C ASP A 45 4.52 13.29 8.99
N LEU A 46 4.36 12.25 8.15
CA LEU A 46 5.40 11.61 7.36
C LEU A 46 5.48 12.12 5.91
N GLU A 47 4.55 12.97 5.48
CA GLU A 47 4.57 13.56 4.13
C GLU A 47 5.81 14.43 3.92
N ILE A 48 6.43 14.31 2.73
CA ILE A 48 7.59 15.10 2.35
C ILE A 48 7.13 16.46 1.82
N VAL A 49 7.58 17.52 2.49
CA VAL A 49 7.18 18.91 2.21
C VAL A 49 8.39 19.78 1.90
N ASP A 50 8.17 20.82 1.11
CA ASP A 50 9.14 21.90 0.94
C ASP A 50 9.00 22.87 2.11
N CYS A 51 9.89 22.72 3.08
CA CYS A 51 9.88 23.43 4.34
C CYS A 51 10.77 24.67 4.28
N LEU A 52 10.20 25.83 4.60
CA LEU A 52 10.92 27.09 4.72
C LEU A 52 11.21 27.41 6.18
N LEU A 53 12.42 27.06 6.62
CA LEU A 53 12.86 27.31 8.00
C LEU A 53 13.02 28.80 8.30
N PRO A 54 12.73 29.24 9.53
CA PRO A 54 12.93 30.62 9.95
C PRO A 54 14.42 30.97 10.00
N GLY A 55 14.70 32.27 9.89
CA GLY A 55 16.03 32.79 10.13
C GLY A 55 16.48 32.51 11.58
N GLN A 56 17.74 32.14 11.77
CA GLN A 56 18.31 31.95 13.10
C GLN A 56 19.01 33.24 13.52
N VAL A 57 18.76 33.68 14.75
CA VAL A 57 19.54 34.74 15.38
C VAL A 57 20.91 34.16 15.72
N ARG A 58 21.97 34.70 15.12
CA ARG A 58 23.36 34.28 15.35
C ARG A 58 24.18 35.41 15.93
N GLN A 59 25.13 35.04 16.78
CA GLN A 59 26.06 35.97 17.39
C GLN A 59 27.46 35.77 16.80
N LEU A 60 28.09 36.87 16.38
CA LEU A 60 29.48 36.91 15.94
C LEU A 60 30.20 37.99 16.76
N GLY A 61 31.01 37.55 17.72
CA GLY A 61 31.55 38.44 18.76
C GLY A 61 30.43 39.04 19.60
N ASN A 62 30.35 40.38 19.65
CA ASN A 62 29.29 41.10 20.36
C ASN A 62 28.12 41.51 19.46
N SER A 63 28.17 41.22 18.17
CA SER A 63 27.12 41.57 17.21
C SER A 63 26.16 40.41 17.00
N THR A 64 24.87 40.71 16.95
CA THR A 64 23.82 39.72 16.64
C THR A 64 23.22 40.03 15.27
N TYR A 65 22.96 38.99 14.46
CA TYR A 65 22.34 39.14 13.14
C TYR A 65 21.35 37.99 12.88
N LEU A 66 20.32 38.25 12.08
CA LEU A 66 19.34 37.26 11.65
C LEU A 66 19.81 36.63 10.33
N THR A 67 19.95 35.30 10.28
CA THR A 67 20.24 34.61 9.02
C THR A 67 19.03 34.62 8.10
N GLN A 68 19.24 34.48 6.80
CA GLN A 68 18.16 34.26 5.86
C GLN A 68 17.38 32.97 6.17
N ARG A 69 16.11 32.94 5.78
CA ARG A 69 15.28 31.73 5.79
C ARG A 69 15.90 30.70 4.84
N ARG A 70 15.79 29.42 5.18
CA ARG A 70 16.43 28.33 4.43
C ARG A 70 15.37 27.33 3.95
N PRO A 71 15.21 27.14 2.64
CA PRO A 71 14.37 26.06 2.13
C PRO A 71 15.09 24.72 2.32
N ILE A 72 14.38 23.73 2.83
CA ILE A 72 14.82 22.35 2.93
C ILE A 72 13.67 21.42 2.55
N ARG A 73 13.98 20.21 2.10
CA ARG A 73 12.97 19.16 1.87
C ARG A 73 13.03 18.17 3.02
N THR A 74 11.94 18.07 3.79
CA THR A 74 11.87 17.21 4.99
C THR A 74 10.43 16.75 5.26
N THR A 75 10.18 15.98 6.31
CA THR A 75 8.81 15.59 6.67
C THR A 75 8.03 16.75 7.28
N ALA A 76 6.70 16.75 7.14
CA ALA A 76 5.81 17.73 7.75
C ALA A 76 6.04 17.86 9.27
N SER A 77 6.25 16.74 9.95
CA SER A 77 6.57 16.71 11.39
C SER A 77 7.92 17.34 11.69
N GLU A 78 8.99 17.00 10.95
CA GLU A 78 10.30 17.59 11.20
C GLU A 78 10.31 19.10 10.87
N CYS A 79 9.59 19.52 9.83
CA CYS A 79 9.40 20.93 9.53
C CYS A 79 8.74 21.66 10.70
N SER A 80 7.64 21.10 11.23
CA SER A 80 6.91 21.66 12.36
C SER A 80 7.77 21.73 13.63
N ILE A 81 8.51 20.67 13.96
CA ILE A 81 9.44 20.63 15.11
C ILE A 81 10.50 21.73 15.00
N ARG A 82 10.98 22.01 13.79
CA ARG A 82 12.00 23.03 13.52
C ARG A 82 11.42 24.44 13.34
N GLY A 83 10.12 24.62 13.55
CA GLY A 83 9.42 25.90 13.40
C GLY A 83 9.36 26.41 11.96
N GLY A 84 9.49 25.52 10.97
CA GLY A 84 9.41 25.86 9.56
C GLY A 84 7.97 26.04 9.07
N GLU A 85 7.83 26.82 8.01
CA GLU A 85 6.57 26.99 7.30
C GLU A 85 6.57 26.09 6.06
N TYR A 86 5.48 25.37 5.83
CA TYR A 86 5.26 24.64 4.59
C TYR A 86 3.80 24.81 4.17
N VAL A 87 3.52 24.58 2.89
CA VAL A 87 2.16 24.60 2.39
C VAL A 87 1.45 23.35 2.93
N ALA A 88 0.68 23.53 3.99
CA ALA A 88 -0.18 22.46 4.53
C ALA A 88 -1.39 22.20 3.63
N TYR A 89 -1.85 23.24 2.92
CA TYR A 89 -2.94 23.21 1.95
C TYR A 89 -2.74 24.36 0.96
N ASP A 90 -2.66 24.06 -0.34
CA ASP A 90 -2.56 25.09 -1.37
C ASP A 90 -3.91 25.82 -1.51
N ARG A 91 -3.88 27.16 -1.45
CA ARG A 91 -5.04 28.05 -1.58
C ARG A 91 -5.21 28.58 -3.01
N ALA A 92 -4.70 27.90 -4.03
CA ALA A 92 -5.38 27.91 -5.32
C ALA A 92 -6.83 27.43 -5.09
N ASP A 93 -7.72 28.36 -4.76
CA ASP A 93 -9.05 28.04 -4.31
C ASP A 93 -9.99 27.83 -5.48
N ILE A 94 -10.99 27.00 -5.24
CA ILE A 94 -11.86 26.54 -6.30
C ILE A 94 -12.81 27.68 -6.73
N LYS A 95 -12.96 28.76 -5.94
CA LYS A 95 -13.62 30.01 -6.36
C LYS A 95 -12.86 30.72 -7.48
N SER A 96 -11.55 30.83 -7.34
CA SER A 96 -10.68 31.47 -8.35
C SER A 96 -10.60 30.62 -9.61
N ALA A 97 -10.55 29.29 -9.47
CA ALA A 97 -10.63 28.35 -10.57
C ALA A 97 -12.00 28.38 -11.27
N LEU A 98 -13.10 28.45 -10.52
CA LEU A 98 -14.47 28.52 -11.05
C LEU A 98 -14.63 29.73 -11.97
N ARG A 99 -14.14 30.92 -11.58
CA ARG A 99 -14.24 32.12 -12.42
C ARG A 99 -13.54 31.94 -13.77
N ILE A 100 -12.36 31.34 -13.78
CA ILE A 100 -11.58 31.11 -15.01
C ILE A 100 -12.23 30.03 -15.86
N TRP A 101 -12.66 28.92 -15.24
CA TRP A 101 -13.31 27.81 -15.93
C TRP A 101 -14.71 28.18 -16.44
N MET A 102 -15.42 29.11 -15.80
CA MET A 102 -16.73 29.56 -16.24
C MET A 102 -16.65 30.24 -17.61
N ASP A 103 -15.70 31.17 -17.81
CA ASP A 103 -15.51 31.85 -19.09
C ASP A 103 -15.19 30.82 -20.19
N THR A 104 -14.27 29.88 -19.90
CA THR A 104 -13.89 28.82 -20.85
C THR A 104 -15.04 27.83 -21.13
N ALA A 105 -15.82 27.45 -20.11
CA ALA A 105 -16.98 26.58 -20.26
C ALA A 105 -18.07 27.23 -21.12
N GLN A 106 -18.28 28.55 -21.00
CA GLN A 106 -19.20 29.30 -21.84
C GLN A 106 -18.78 29.34 -23.31
N THR A 107 -17.47 29.30 -23.60
CA THR A 107 -16.96 29.23 -24.99
C THR A 107 -17.09 27.83 -25.63
N GLY A 108 -17.53 26.83 -24.88
CA GLY A 108 -17.84 25.50 -25.44
C GLY A 108 -16.84 24.40 -25.10
N ASP A 109 -15.83 24.66 -24.27
CA ASP A 109 -14.80 23.68 -23.89
C ASP A 109 -15.36 22.60 -22.94
N VAL A 110 -15.22 21.33 -23.33
CA VAL A 110 -15.81 20.19 -22.61
C VAL A 110 -15.12 19.88 -21.28
N GLU A 111 -13.81 20.14 -21.18
CA GLU A 111 -13.08 19.93 -19.94
C GLU A 111 -13.49 20.98 -18.91
N ALA A 112 -13.57 22.24 -19.33
CA ALA A 112 -14.04 23.35 -18.52
C ALA A 112 -15.50 23.15 -18.06
N MET A 113 -16.41 22.72 -18.94
CA MET A 113 -17.79 22.40 -18.56
C MET A 113 -17.87 21.32 -17.48
N THR A 114 -17.12 20.23 -17.65
CA THR A 114 -17.08 19.11 -16.68
C THR A 114 -16.55 19.58 -15.34
N ASN A 115 -15.47 20.34 -15.39
CA ASN A 115 -14.81 20.89 -14.23
C ASN A 115 -15.70 21.91 -13.48
N VAL A 116 -16.47 22.75 -14.18
CA VAL A 116 -17.50 23.61 -13.57
C VAL A 116 -18.61 22.78 -12.92
N GLY A 117 -19.05 21.70 -13.56
CA GLY A 117 -20.03 20.76 -12.99
C GLY A 117 -19.55 20.14 -11.68
N GLU A 118 -18.29 19.73 -11.61
CA GLU A 118 -17.68 19.15 -10.40
C GLU A 118 -17.58 20.16 -9.25
N ILE A 119 -17.33 21.43 -9.58
CA ILE A 119 -17.32 22.51 -8.59
C ILE A 119 -18.69 22.66 -7.93
N TYR A 120 -19.77 22.65 -8.72
CA TYR A 120 -21.14 22.75 -8.20
C TYR A 120 -21.59 21.48 -7.48
N GLU A 121 -21.22 20.29 -7.96
CA GLU A 121 -21.55 19.02 -7.30
C GLU A 121 -20.97 18.95 -5.89
N ARG A 122 -19.69 19.32 -5.76
CA ARG A 122 -18.93 19.15 -4.51
C ARG A 122 -18.98 20.38 -3.60
N GLY A 123 -19.65 21.45 -4.01
CA GLY A 123 -19.65 22.73 -3.29
C GLY A 123 -18.24 23.28 -3.08
N MET A 124 -17.38 23.12 -4.08
CA MET A 124 -15.98 23.47 -3.94
C MET A 124 -15.79 24.98 -4.10
N GLY A 125 -15.85 25.71 -2.98
CA GLY A 125 -15.78 27.17 -3.00
C GLY A 125 -17.10 27.86 -3.36
N VAL A 126 -18.17 27.13 -3.63
CA VAL A 126 -19.55 27.66 -3.71
C VAL A 126 -20.47 26.72 -2.94
N GLU A 127 -21.69 27.14 -2.60
CA GLU A 127 -22.66 26.18 -2.05
C GLU A 127 -22.93 25.06 -3.07
N PRO A 128 -23.01 23.78 -2.64
CA PRO A 128 -23.37 22.68 -3.52
C PRO A 128 -24.68 22.95 -4.26
N ASP A 129 -24.68 22.73 -5.58
CA ASP A 129 -25.84 22.89 -6.45
C ASP A 129 -25.86 21.74 -7.46
N TYR A 130 -26.46 20.64 -7.05
CA TYR A 130 -26.53 19.42 -7.86
C TYR A 130 -27.33 19.61 -9.16
N VAL A 131 -28.26 20.56 -9.20
CA VAL A 131 -29.04 20.86 -10.41
C VAL A 131 -28.13 21.52 -11.45
N LYS A 132 -27.34 22.54 -11.04
CA LYS A 132 -26.33 23.13 -11.93
C LYS A 132 -25.24 22.16 -12.32
N ALA A 133 -24.82 21.28 -11.41
CA ALA A 133 -23.87 20.22 -11.73
C ALA A 133 -24.39 19.33 -12.86
N ALA A 134 -25.65 18.87 -12.76
CA ALA A 134 -26.30 18.07 -13.79
C ALA A 134 -26.39 18.80 -15.13
N GLU A 135 -26.73 20.09 -15.13
CA GLU A 135 -26.79 20.89 -16.36
C GLU A 135 -25.42 20.99 -17.07
N TRP A 136 -24.34 21.24 -16.32
CA TRP A 136 -22.99 21.35 -16.88
C TRP A 136 -22.45 20.00 -17.34
N TYR A 137 -22.69 18.94 -16.58
CA TYR A 137 -22.34 17.58 -17.02
C TYR A 137 -23.13 17.16 -18.25
N GLN A 138 -24.42 17.47 -18.34
CA GLN A 138 -25.21 17.17 -19.53
C GLN A 138 -24.65 17.87 -20.77
N LYS A 139 -24.30 19.17 -20.69
CA LYS A 139 -23.71 19.91 -21.81
C LYS A 139 -22.40 19.29 -22.33
N ALA A 140 -21.54 18.82 -21.42
CA ALA A 140 -20.29 18.15 -21.80
C ALA A 140 -20.52 16.70 -22.28
N ALA A 141 -21.50 16.00 -21.69
CA ALA A 141 -21.91 14.66 -22.10
C ALA A 141 -22.50 14.63 -23.51
N ASP A 142 -23.30 15.63 -23.89
CA ASP A 142 -23.88 15.78 -25.24
C ASP A 142 -22.80 15.97 -26.32
N LYS A 143 -21.61 16.44 -25.92
CA LYS A 143 -20.42 16.54 -26.78
C LYS A 143 -19.54 15.29 -26.75
N GLY A 144 -20.00 14.21 -26.11
CA GLY A 144 -19.31 12.93 -26.07
C GLY A 144 -18.14 12.87 -25.09
N TYR A 145 -18.04 13.78 -24.12
CA TYR A 145 -16.91 13.79 -23.18
C TYR A 145 -17.11 12.78 -22.04
N SER A 146 -16.38 11.66 -22.09
CA SER A 146 -16.54 10.50 -21.19
C SER A 146 -16.61 10.84 -19.70
N ARG A 147 -15.77 11.78 -19.21
CA ARG A 147 -15.76 12.16 -17.79
C ARG A 147 -17.05 12.83 -17.35
N ALA A 148 -17.65 13.66 -18.21
CA ALA A 148 -18.94 14.28 -17.93
C ALA A 148 -20.09 13.28 -17.97
N ILE A 149 -20.05 12.35 -18.92
CA ILE A 149 -21.03 11.26 -19.03
C ILE A 149 -21.01 10.42 -17.74
N PHE A 150 -19.81 10.08 -17.23
CA PHE A 150 -19.65 9.36 -15.97
C PHE A 150 -20.22 10.14 -14.79
N ASN A 151 -19.84 11.41 -14.61
CA ASN A 151 -20.31 12.21 -13.48
C ASN A 151 -21.84 12.44 -13.53
N LEU A 152 -22.41 12.60 -14.72
CA LEU A 152 -23.86 12.65 -14.92
C LEU A 152 -24.53 11.34 -14.49
N GLY A 153 -23.91 10.19 -14.81
CA GLY A 153 -24.36 8.87 -14.36
C GLY A 153 -24.44 8.78 -12.84
N THR A 154 -23.46 9.33 -12.12
CA THR A 154 -23.44 9.38 -10.66
C THR A 154 -24.58 10.20 -10.07
N LEU A 155 -24.93 11.33 -10.70
CA LEU A 155 -26.09 12.12 -10.27
C LEU A 155 -27.40 11.35 -10.42
N TYR A 156 -27.59 10.63 -11.53
CA TYR A 156 -28.77 9.78 -11.74
C TYR A 156 -28.81 8.56 -10.82
N GLU A 157 -27.68 7.96 -10.50
CA GLU A 157 -27.60 6.83 -9.57
C GLU A 157 -28.04 7.22 -8.15
N GLN A 158 -27.59 8.40 -7.70
CA GLN A 158 -27.80 8.90 -6.35
C GLN A 158 -29.04 9.80 -6.22
N GLY A 159 -29.67 10.20 -7.32
CA GLY A 159 -30.82 11.11 -7.32
C GLY A 159 -30.47 12.53 -6.89
N LEU A 160 -29.24 12.97 -7.15
CA LEU A 160 -28.73 14.28 -6.72
C LEU A 160 -28.94 15.30 -7.82
N GLY A 161 -29.86 16.25 -7.61
CA GLY A 161 -30.17 17.31 -8.60
C GLY A 161 -30.92 16.81 -9.84
N VAL A 162 -31.13 15.50 -9.96
CA VAL A 162 -31.93 14.83 -10.99
C VAL A 162 -32.79 13.76 -10.33
N GLN A 163 -33.87 13.35 -10.99
CA GLN A 163 -34.66 12.21 -10.53
C GLN A 163 -33.79 10.94 -10.59
N GLN A 164 -33.74 10.19 -9.49
CA GLN A 164 -32.99 8.95 -9.41
C GLN A 164 -33.44 7.97 -10.49
N ASP A 165 -32.49 7.52 -11.31
CA ASP A 165 -32.72 6.57 -12.40
C ASP A 165 -31.46 5.72 -12.59
N GLN A 166 -31.49 4.54 -11.97
CA GLN A 166 -30.38 3.60 -12.02
C GLN A 166 -30.11 3.06 -13.42
N LEU A 167 -31.15 2.96 -14.27
CA LEU A 167 -31.02 2.47 -15.64
C LEU A 167 -30.33 3.51 -16.51
N LYS A 168 -30.72 4.78 -16.38
CA LYS A 168 -30.09 5.90 -17.08
C LYS A 168 -28.65 6.12 -16.61
N ALA A 169 -28.39 6.03 -15.31
CA ALA A 169 -27.04 6.07 -14.76
C ALA A 169 -26.13 4.99 -15.37
N LEU A 170 -26.62 3.75 -15.43
CA LEU A 170 -25.90 2.62 -16.00
C LEU A 170 -25.59 2.83 -17.50
N ASN A 171 -26.56 3.31 -18.27
CA ASN A 171 -26.35 3.59 -19.70
C ASN A 171 -25.32 4.72 -19.92
N LEU A 172 -25.33 5.74 -19.07
CA LEU A 172 -24.29 6.79 -19.07
C LEU A 172 -22.92 6.21 -18.70
N TYR A 173 -22.80 5.36 -17.68
CA TYR A 173 -21.53 4.70 -17.34
C TYR A 173 -20.98 3.82 -18.47
N ARG A 174 -21.87 3.11 -19.18
CA ARG A 174 -21.53 2.30 -20.37
C ARG A 174 -21.00 3.17 -21.51
N GLN A 175 -21.73 4.25 -21.82
CA GLN A 175 -21.35 5.22 -22.84
C GLN A 175 -20.01 5.90 -22.52
N ALA A 176 -19.78 6.26 -21.25
CA ALA A 176 -18.52 6.84 -20.79
C ALA A 176 -17.32 5.90 -20.99
N SER A 177 -17.54 4.59 -20.79
CA SER A 177 -16.53 3.53 -20.87
C SER A 177 -16.31 2.96 -22.26
N GLY A 178 -17.08 3.41 -23.27
CA GLY A 178 -17.00 2.89 -24.64
C GLY A 178 -17.44 1.42 -24.79
N LEU A 179 -18.19 0.90 -23.82
CA LEU A 179 -18.72 -0.47 -23.82
C LEU A 179 -20.12 -0.48 -24.44
N SER A 180 -20.43 -1.50 -25.27
CA SER A 180 -21.81 -1.73 -25.72
C SER A 180 -22.68 -2.24 -24.56
N GLU A 181 -23.99 -2.05 -24.65
CA GLU A 181 -24.97 -2.22 -23.55
C GLU A 181 -24.99 -3.62 -22.89
N ASP A 182 -24.33 -4.62 -23.48
CA ASP A 182 -24.49 -6.04 -23.12
C ASP A 182 -23.33 -6.66 -22.31
N SER A 183 -22.43 -5.89 -21.71
CA SER A 183 -21.31 -6.45 -20.93
C SER A 183 -21.22 -5.98 -19.49
N LEU A 184 -21.47 -6.93 -18.57
CA LEU A 184 -21.00 -7.04 -17.17
C LEU A 184 -21.89 -6.63 -15.98
N ILE A 185 -21.71 -7.43 -14.93
CA ILE A 185 -22.47 -7.63 -13.68
C ILE A 185 -21.79 -6.90 -12.50
N TYR A 186 -22.58 -6.43 -11.53
CA TYR A 186 -22.15 -5.71 -10.32
C TYR A 186 -21.33 -6.57 -9.34
N THR A 187 -20.13 -6.11 -8.98
CA THR A 187 -19.20 -6.78 -8.04
C THR A 187 -19.70 -6.81 -6.59
N SER A 188 -20.46 -5.81 -6.14
CA SER A 188 -21.03 -5.80 -4.78
C SER A 188 -22.18 -6.79 -4.59
N ALA A 189 -22.89 -7.15 -5.66
CA ALA A 189 -23.89 -8.21 -5.65
C ALA A 189 -23.21 -9.59 -5.67
N ALA A 190 -22.19 -9.76 -6.52
CA ALA A 190 -21.37 -10.96 -6.57
C ALA A 190 -20.69 -11.29 -5.23
N GLN A 191 -20.21 -10.27 -4.49
CA GLN A 191 -19.57 -10.47 -3.18
C GLN A 191 -20.58 -10.99 -2.13
N ARG A 192 -21.79 -10.41 -2.07
CA ARG A 192 -22.85 -10.86 -1.15
C ARG A 192 -23.31 -12.27 -1.47
N GLU A 193 -23.52 -12.56 -2.76
CA GLU A 193 -23.90 -13.90 -3.22
C GLU A 193 -22.81 -14.93 -2.92
N GLN A 194 -21.53 -14.56 -3.04
CA GLN A 194 -20.41 -15.44 -2.68
C GLN A 194 -20.33 -15.71 -1.17
N ASP A 195 -20.55 -14.69 -0.33
CA ASP A 195 -20.56 -14.83 1.13
C ASP A 195 -21.75 -15.67 1.63
N GLU A 196 -22.93 -15.47 1.03
CA GLU A 196 -24.13 -16.27 1.32
C GLU A 196 -23.95 -17.72 0.88
N LEU A 197 -23.44 -17.94 -0.34
CA LEU A 197 -23.15 -19.28 -0.87
C LEU A 197 -22.10 -20.00 -0.01
N ARG A 198 -21.11 -19.28 0.50
CA ARG A 198 -20.09 -19.83 1.38
C ARG A 198 -20.68 -20.32 2.70
N LYS A 199 -21.50 -19.47 3.34
CA LYS A 199 -22.19 -19.81 4.59
C LYS A 199 -23.15 -20.98 4.40
N GLU A 200 -23.83 -21.05 3.26
CA GLU A 200 -24.70 -22.16 2.90
C GLU A 200 -23.89 -23.46 2.76
N LEU A 201 -22.80 -23.45 2.00
CA LEU A 201 -21.94 -24.62 1.80
C LEU A 201 -21.30 -25.12 3.10
N GLU A 202 -20.85 -24.21 3.98
CA GLU A 202 -20.30 -24.56 5.30
C GLU A 202 -21.35 -25.23 6.20
N THR A 203 -22.56 -24.67 6.25
CA THR A 203 -23.69 -25.24 7.01
C THR A 203 -24.04 -26.63 6.48
N ALA A 204 -24.14 -26.75 5.15
CA ALA A 204 -24.53 -27.99 4.50
C ALA A 204 -23.46 -29.09 4.62
N ILE A 205 -22.17 -28.73 4.74
CA ILE A 205 -21.10 -29.69 5.06
C ILE A 205 -21.23 -30.17 6.52
N GLY A 206 -21.47 -29.25 7.48
CA GLY A 206 -21.63 -29.59 8.89
C GLY A 206 -22.84 -30.49 9.19
N GLU A 207 -23.97 -30.25 8.53
CA GLU A 207 -25.15 -31.10 8.63
C GLU A 207 -24.89 -32.51 8.08
N ARG A 208 -24.24 -32.62 6.92
CA ARG A 208 -23.87 -33.91 6.32
C ARG A 208 -22.86 -34.67 7.18
N ASP A 209 -21.94 -33.98 7.84
CA ASP A 209 -21.02 -34.61 8.79
C ASP A 209 -21.73 -35.21 10.00
N SER A 210 -22.74 -34.50 10.50
CA SER A 210 -23.59 -35.01 11.59
C SER A 210 -24.39 -36.24 11.16
N GLN A 211 -24.94 -36.23 9.93
CA GLN A 211 -25.69 -37.36 9.36
C GLN A 211 -24.78 -38.58 9.11
N LEU A 212 -23.59 -38.37 8.54
CA LEU A 212 -22.60 -39.43 8.33
C LEU A 212 -22.21 -40.08 9.66
N GLY A 213 -21.97 -39.30 10.71
CA GLY A 213 -21.66 -39.83 12.04
C GLY A 213 -22.78 -40.72 12.61
N LEU A 214 -24.04 -40.32 12.43
CA LEU A 214 -25.19 -41.12 12.86
C LEU A 214 -25.34 -42.42 12.07
N LEU A 215 -25.25 -42.34 10.74
CA LEU A 215 -25.40 -43.50 9.85
C LEU A 215 -24.25 -44.49 10.02
N GLN A 216 -23.01 -44.01 10.20
CA GLN A 216 -21.87 -44.86 10.49
C GLN A 216 -22.02 -45.56 11.84
N LYS A 217 -22.58 -44.88 12.85
CA LYS A 217 -22.90 -45.49 14.14
C LYS A 217 -23.98 -46.56 14.02
N GLN A 218 -25.07 -46.29 13.30
CA GLN A 218 -26.13 -47.26 13.03
C GLN A 218 -25.60 -48.48 12.25
N LEU A 219 -24.77 -48.26 11.24
CA LEU A 219 -24.12 -49.33 10.48
C LEU A 219 -23.25 -50.21 11.40
N LYS A 220 -22.46 -49.58 12.28
CA LYS A 220 -21.62 -50.29 13.25
C LYS A 220 -22.46 -51.10 14.24
N ASP A 221 -23.48 -50.48 14.85
CA ASP A 221 -24.36 -51.15 15.81
C ASP A 221 -25.10 -52.33 15.16
N LEU A 222 -25.57 -52.18 13.91
CA LEU A 222 -26.23 -53.24 13.15
C LEU A 222 -25.26 -54.37 12.79
N GLN A 223 -24.03 -54.06 12.39
CA GLN A 223 -22.98 -55.06 12.12
C GLN A 223 -22.60 -55.83 13.39
N GLU A 224 -22.45 -55.15 14.53
CA GLU A 224 -22.17 -55.78 15.82
C GLU A 224 -23.34 -56.67 16.30
N GLN A 225 -24.59 -56.27 16.05
CA GLN A 225 -25.77 -57.09 16.35
C GLN A 225 -25.85 -58.32 15.45
N LEU A 226 -25.51 -58.19 14.16
CA LEU A 226 -25.47 -59.31 13.21
C LEU A 226 -24.35 -60.30 13.51
N ALA A 227 -23.20 -59.82 13.98
CA ALA A 227 -22.08 -60.66 14.41
C ALA A 227 -22.41 -61.52 15.65
N LYS A 228 -23.38 -61.11 16.46
CA LYS A 228 -23.83 -61.83 17.66
C LYS A 228 -24.96 -62.85 17.40
N LYS A 229 -25.56 -62.88 16.21
CA LYS A 229 -26.65 -63.83 15.84
C LYS A 229 -26.11 -65.01 15.01
N PRO A 230 -26.58 -66.26 15.25
CA PRO A 230 -26.18 -67.42 14.45
C PRO A 230 -26.63 -67.28 13.00
N VAL A 231 -25.79 -67.75 12.05
CA VAL A 231 -25.97 -67.59 10.58
C VAL A 231 -27.34 -68.06 10.07
N ALA A 232 -27.96 -69.05 10.73
CA ALA A 232 -29.30 -69.55 10.39
C ALA A 232 -30.46 -68.56 10.65
N GLN A 233 -30.23 -67.49 11.42
CA GLN A 233 -31.22 -66.43 11.74
C GLN A 233 -30.94 -65.10 11.04
N GLN A 234 -29.90 -65.04 10.19
CA GLN A 234 -29.62 -63.87 9.36
C GLN A 234 -30.57 -63.89 8.15
N THR A 235 -31.55 -63.00 8.14
CA THR A 235 -32.51 -62.88 7.03
C THR A 235 -31.86 -62.13 5.85
N ALA A 236 -32.31 -62.41 4.63
CA ALA A 236 -31.91 -61.68 3.43
C ALA A 236 -32.18 -60.17 3.55
N ASP A 237 -33.15 -59.77 4.36
CA ASP A 237 -33.51 -58.38 4.60
C ASP A 237 -32.46 -57.61 5.41
N ASN A 238 -31.78 -58.25 6.38
CA ASN A 238 -30.71 -57.61 7.15
C ASN A 238 -29.48 -57.28 6.28
N SER A 239 -29.15 -58.16 5.33
CA SER A 239 -28.05 -57.92 4.38
C SER A 239 -28.38 -56.78 3.43
N LYS A 240 -29.64 -56.70 2.96
CA LYS A 240 -30.13 -55.59 2.13
C LYS A 240 -30.10 -54.26 2.89
N GLU A 241 -30.40 -54.26 4.19
CA GLU A 241 -30.38 -53.06 5.02
C GLU A 241 -28.94 -52.54 5.25
N VAL A 242 -27.97 -53.44 5.46
CA VAL A 242 -26.55 -53.08 5.54
C VAL A 242 -26.03 -52.53 4.20
N GLU A 243 -26.39 -53.16 3.08
CA GLU A 243 -26.02 -52.68 1.75
C GLU A 243 -26.68 -51.34 1.42
N ALA A 244 -27.94 -51.14 1.82
CA ALA A 244 -28.63 -49.87 1.71
C ALA A 244 -27.91 -48.78 2.52
N LEU A 245 -27.61 -49.01 3.81
CA LEU A 245 -26.89 -48.06 4.66
C LEU A 245 -25.52 -47.69 4.10
N LYS A 246 -24.74 -48.67 3.60
CA LYS A 246 -23.46 -48.41 2.94
C LYS A 246 -23.60 -47.54 1.68
N LYS A 247 -24.65 -47.79 0.87
CA LYS A 247 -24.93 -46.98 -0.32
C LYS A 247 -25.29 -45.55 0.03
N TRP A 248 -26.10 -45.35 1.08
CA TRP A 248 -26.46 -44.03 1.59
C TRP A 248 -25.25 -43.25 2.13
N ILE A 249 -24.36 -43.91 2.89
CA ILE A 249 -23.10 -43.31 3.38
C ILE A 249 -22.21 -42.88 2.21
N ALA A 250 -21.99 -43.76 1.24
CA ALA A 250 -21.16 -43.45 0.07
C ALA A 250 -21.71 -42.27 -0.76
N GLN A 251 -23.04 -42.16 -0.86
CA GLN A 251 -23.67 -41.04 -1.54
C GLN A 251 -23.46 -39.72 -0.78
N LEU A 252 -23.66 -39.70 0.55
CA LEU A 252 -23.45 -38.52 1.37
C LEU A 252 -21.98 -38.08 1.39
N GLU A 253 -21.03 -39.01 1.38
CA GLU A 253 -19.60 -38.72 1.26
C GLU A 253 -19.24 -38.06 -0.08
N ALA A 254 -19.82 -38.53 -1.19
CA ALA A 254 -19.63 -37.95 -2.51
C ALA A 254 -20.21 -36.53 -2.60
N GLU A 255 -21.40 -36.31 -2.05
CA GLU A 255 -22.05 -34.99 -2.01
C GLU A 255 -21.29 -33.99 -1.11
N LYS A 256 -20.78 -34.46 0.04
CA LYS A 256 -19.90 -33.67 0.90
C LYS A 256 -18.63 -33.26 0.16
N LYS A 257 -17.98 -34.21 -0.53
CA LYS A 257 -16.76 -33.93 -1.30
C LYS A 257 -17.00 -32.87 -2.38
N LYS A 258 -18.11 -32.98 -3.13
CA LYS A 258 -18.50 -31.99 -4.14
C LYS A 258 -18.75 -30.59 -3.54
N SER A 259 -19.36 -30.53 -2.36
CA SER A 259 -19.61 -29.28 -1.65
C SER A 259 -18.31 -28.65 -1.13
N ALA A 260 -17.36 -29.46 -0.66
CA ALA A 260 -16.04 -29.03 -0.21
C ALA A 260 -15.16 -28.53 -1.37
N GLU A 261 -15.18 -29.20 -2.52
CA GLU A 261 -14.50 -28.74 -3.75
C GLU A 261 -15.06 -27.40 -4.22
N ARG A 262 -16.38 -27.22 -4.16
CA ARG A 262 -17.05 -25.95 -4.50
C ARG A 262 -16.70 -24.83 -3.51
N LEU A 263 -16.64 -25.13 -2.21
CA LEU A 263 -16.24 -24.19 -1.16
C LEU A 263 -14.77 -23.76 -1.30
N ALA A 264 -13.88 -24.70 -1.65
CA ALA A 264 -12.46 -24.42 -1.89
C ALA A 264 -12.22 -23.56 -3.14
N GLY A 265 -13.16 -23.57 -4.10
CA GLY A 265 -13.14 -22.71 -5.28
C GLY A 265 -13.63 -21.27 -5.05
N ILE A 266 -14.13 -20.92 -3.85
CA ILE A 266 -14.59 -19.57 -3.52
C ILE A 266 -13.40 -18.75 -2.95
N PRO A 267 -13.05 -17.59 -3.53
CA PRO A 267 -11.99 -16.71 -3.02
C PRO A 267 -12.25 -16.25 -1.57
N THR A 268 -11.22 -16.27 -0.72
CA THR A 268 -11.32 -15.84 0.69
C THR A 268 -11.01 -14.37 0.88
N THR A 269 -11.91 -13.60 1.49
CA THR A 269 -11.59 -12.28 2.04
C THR A 269 -11.09 -12.41 3.49
N ARG A 270 -9.95 -11.78 3.81
CA ARG A 270 -9.39 -11.74 5.17
C ARG A 270 -9.60 -10.35 5.77
N SER A 271 -10.06 -10.29 7.02
CA SER A 271 -10.04 -9.05 7.79
C SER A 271 -8.63 -8.82 8.36
N PRO A 272 -8.15 -7.57 8.45
CA PRO A 272 -6.80 -7.27 8.92
C PRO A 272 -6.55 -7.75 10.34
N GLN A 273 -5.45 -8.48 10.50
CA GLN A 273 -4.77 -8.58 11.79
C GLN A 273 -3.68 -7.51 11.84
N THR A 274 -4.00 -6.36 12.45
CA THR A 274 -3.02 -5.34 12.76
C THR A 274 -2.18 -5.81 13.95
N ARG A 275 -0.90 -6.13 13.73
CA ARG A 275 0.21 -5.96 14.70
C ARG A 275 1.54 -6.51 14.18
N THR A 276 2.06 -5.96 13.08
CA THR A 276 3.51 -6.06 12.86
C THR A 276 4.19 -4.99 13.71
N GLN A 277 4.75 -5.37 14.86
CA GLN A 277 5.54 -4.44 15.67
C GLN A 277 6.83 -4.12 14.90
N LEU A 278 6.99 -2.86 14.47
CA LEU A 278 8.19 -2.41 13.78
C LEU A 278 9.41 -2.56 14.70
N THR A 279 10.30 -3.49 14.40
CA THR A 279 11.61 -3.58 15.04
C THR A 279 12.53 -2.53 14.40
N PRO A 280 12.99 -1.50 15.13
CA PRO A 280 13.85 -0.46 14.55
C PRO A 280 15.19 -1.05 14.08
N LEU A 281 15.74 -0.51 13.00
CA LEU A 281 17.09 -0.86 12.56
C LEU A 281 18.12 -0.41 13.61
N PRO A 282 19.00 -1.30 14.10
CA PRO A 282 20.09 -0.93 14.99
C PRO A 282 20.96 0.18 14.39
N ALA A 283 21.29 1.19 15.19
CA ALA A 283 22.16 2.29 14.78
C ALA A 283 23.61 1.85 14.50
N VAL A 284 24.01 0.65 14.94
CA VAL A 284 25.36 0.10 14.79
C VAL A 284 25.31 -1.10 13.83
N ALA A 285 26.18 -1.10 12.83
CA ALA A 285 26.38 -2.19 11.88
C ALA A 285 27.87 -2.24 11.49
N ASP A 286 28.36 -3.42 11.15
CA ASP A 286 29.77 -3.62 10.84
C ASP A 286 30.17 -2.91 9.54
N GLU A 287 31.25 -2.14 9.59
CA GLU A 287 31.79 -1.45 8.42
C GLU A 287 32.56 -2.44 7.54
N ARG A 288 32.31 -2.42 6.23
CA ARG A 288 33.01 -3.30 5.29
C ARG A 288 34.17 -2.60 4.60
N THR A 289 35.32 -3.26 4.64
CA THR A 289 36.52 -2.86 3.91
C THR A 289 37.06 -4.05 3.12
N LEU A 290 37.35 -3.87 1.84
CA LEU A 290 37.95 -4.91 1.00
C LEU A 290 38.99 -4.29 0.06
N SER A 291 40.18 -4.88 -0.02
CA SER A 291 41.29 -4.39 -0.85
C SER A 291 41.63 -2.91 -0.63
N GLY A 292 41.56 -2.43 0.62
CA GLY A 292 41.83 -1.02 0.98
C GLY A 292 40.70 -0.03 0.68
N MET A 293 39.59 -0.48 0.07
CA MET A 293 38.41 0.34 -0.19
C MET A 293 37.38 0.17 0.93
N LYS A 294 36.89 1.30 1.45
CA LYS A 294 35.84 1.34 2.48
C LYS A 294 34.46 1.41 1.84
N PHE A 295 33.71 0.33 1.92
CA PHE A 295 32.34 0.25 1.40
C PHE A 295 31.31 0.76 2.40
N GLY A 296 31.67 0.92 3.67
CA GLY A 296 30.78 1.40 4.71
C GLY A 296 29.87 0.31 5.26
N ARG A 297 28.81 0.71 5.96
CA ARG A 297 27.85 -0.24 6.57
C ARG A 297 26.73 -0.55 5.59
N TYR A 298 26.02 -1.65 5.84
CA TYR A 298 24.97 -2.14 4.95
C TYR A 298 23.67 -2.33 5.70
N TYR A 299 22.61 -1.70 5.21
CA TYR A 299 21.27 -1.76 5.76
C TYR A 299 20.30 -2.23 4.69
N ALA A 300 19.31 -3.02 5.08
CA ALA A 300 18.21 -3.38 4.20
C ALA A 300 16.86 -3.20 4.90
N ILE A 301 15.88 -2.71 4.15
CA ILE A 301 14.47 -2.83 4.48
C ILE A 301 13.87 -3.77 3.44
N VAL A 302 13.22 -4.84 3.90
CA VAL A 302 12.61 -5.84 3.02
C VAL A 302 11.12 -5.90 3.36
N ILE A 303 10.29 -5.47 2.42
CA ILE A 303 8.84 -5.27 2.58
C ILE A 303 8.13 -6.33 1.75
N GLY A 304 7.33 -7.18 2.39
CA GLY A 304 6.60 -8.26 1.77
C GLY A 304 5.13 -8.18 2.14
N ASN A 305 4.32 -7.63 1.24
CA ASN A 305 2.89 -7.46 1.45
C ASN A 305 2.15 -8.55 0.69
N GLN A 306 1.57 -9.47 1.44
CA GLN A 306 0.93 -10.66 0.91
C GLN A 306 -0.57 -10.69 1.19
N ASN A 307 -0.97 -10.38 2.41
CA ASN A 307 -2.35 -10.50 2.88
C ASN A 307 -3.05 -9.13 2.87
N TYR A 308 -3.64 -8.78 1.74
CA TYR A 308 -4.36 -7.51 1.56
C TYR A 308 -5.78 -7.59 2.13
N GLN A 309 -6.27 -6.46 2.62
CA GLN A 309 -7.58 -6.34 3.24
C GLN A 309 -8.71 -6.20 2.21
N ALA A 310 -8.48 -5.38 1.17
CA ALA A 310 -9.47 -5.07 0.14
C ALA A 310 -9.01 -5.38 -1.29
N VAL A 311 -7.75 -5.78 -1.47
CA VAL A 311 -7.16 -6.20 -2.75
C VAL A 311 -6.90 -7.71 -2.71
N GLU A 312 -6.77 -8.36 -3.87
CA GLU A 312 -6.43 -9.78 -3.94
C GLU A 312 -5.09 -10.07 -3.24
N SER A 313 -5.05 -11.14 -2.44
CA SER A 313 -3.82 -11.53 -1.74
C SER A 313 -2.83 -12.23 -2.68
N LEU A 314 -1.55 -11.94 -2.50
CA LEU A 314 -0.47 -12.58 -3.23
C LEU A 314 -0.05 -13.90 -2.58
N GLN A 315 0.75 -14.69 -3.28
CA GLN A 315 1.18 -16.03 -2.82
C GLN A 315 2.61 -16.04 -2.27
N THR A 316 3.54 -15.35 -2.94
CA THR A 316 4.99 -15.47 -2.71
C THR A 316 5.66 -14.37 -1.87
N PRO A 317 5.12 -13.13 -1.70
CA PRO A 317 5.89 -12.04 -1.10
C PRO A 317 6.52 -12.34 0.26
N LYS A 318 5.86 -13.07 1.17
CA LYS A 318 6.47 -13.43 2.46
C LYS A 318 7.68 -14.35 2.29
N GLN A 319 7.57 -15.33 1.42
CA GLN A 319 8.68 -16.25 1.14
C GLN A 319 9.84 -15.52 0.46
N ASP A 320 9.53 -14.63 -0.50
CA ASP A 320 10.50 -13.81 -1.22
C ASP A 320 11.31 -12.96 -0.23
N VAL A 321 10.63 -12.23 0.67
CA VAL A 321 11.30 -11.36 1.63
C VAL A 321 12.10 -12.11 2.69
N GLN A 322 11.60 -13.24 3.18
CA GLN A 322 12.33 -14.06 4.15
C GLN A 322 13.62 -14.63 3.55
N ARG A 323 13.57 -15.09 2.30
CA ARG A 323 14.74 -15.61 1.61
C ARG A 323 15.74 -14.50 1.27
N ALA A 324 15.26 -13.37 0.74
CA ALA A 324 16.10 -12.20 0.46
C ALA A 324 16.79 -11.68 1.74
N ALA A 325 16.03 -11.52 2.83
CA ALA A 325 16.55 -11.08 4.12
C ALA A 325 17.66 -11.99 4.65
N ARG A 326 17.46 -13.32 4.56
CA ARG A 326 18.46 -14.31 4.96
C ARG A 326 19.77 -14.15 4.19
N VAL A 327 19.70 -14.10 2.86
CA VAL A 327 20.90 -13.98 2.01
C VAL A 327 21.62 -12.65 2.27
N LEU A 328 20.88 -11.54 2.37
CA LEU A 328 21.46 -10.23 2.68
C LEU A 328 22.13 -10.22 4.06
N ALA A 329 21.51 -10.80 5.09
CA ALA A 329 22.06 -10.85 6.43
C ALA A 329 23.27 -11.80 6.54
N GLU A 330 23.12 -13.06 6.11
CA GLU A 330 24.12 -14.10 6.35
C GLU A 330 25.35 -13.94 5.44
N LYS A 331 25.11 -13.81 4.14
CA LYS A 331 26.18 -13.81 3.13
C LYS A 331 26.84 -12.47 2.99
N TYR A 332 26.05 -11.41 3.03
CA TYR A 332 26.55 -10.07 2.87
C TYR A 332 26.79 -9.42 4.23
N GLY A 333 25.97 -9.63 5.25
CA GLY A 333 26.11 -8.92 6.53
C GLY A 333 25.36 -7.58 6.51
N PHE A 334 24.18 -7.56 5.90
CA PHE A 334 23.26 -6.43 6.01
C PHE A 334 22.57 -6.49 7.37
N ASN A 335 22.34 -5.32 7.96
CA ASN A 335 21.36 -5.18 9.02
C ASN A 335 19.98 -5.06 8.39
N VAL A 336 19.15 -6.10 8.55
CA VAL A 336 17.90 -6.26 7.81
C VAL A 336 16.71 -6.02 8.71
N GLN A 337 15.80 -5.14 8.29
CA GLN A 337 14.48 -4.97 8.88
C GLN A 337 13.44 -5.56 7.92
N ILE A 338 12.65 -6.50 8.43
CA ILE A 338 11.59 -7.16 7.66
C ILE A 338 10.24 -6.52 8.03
N LEU A 339 9.50 -6.10 7.02
CA LEU A 339 8.12 -5.60 7.13
C LEU A 339 7.22 -6.59 6.38
N GLU A 340 6.56 -7.49 7.11
CA GLU A 340 5.53 -8.36 6.53
C GLU A 340 4.15 -7.75 6.76
N ASP A 341 3.35 -7.75 5.69
CA ASP A 341 1.98 -7.24 5.67
C ASP A 341 1.86 -5.85 6.32
N ALA A 342 2.68 -4.90 5.87
CA ALA A 342 2.76 -3.56 6.45
C ALA A 342 1.69 -2.62 5.88
N ASP A 343 1.10 -1.80 6.76
CA ASP A 343 0.25 -0.68 6.37
C ASP A 343 1.07 0.52 5.86
N ASP A 344 0.37 1.51 5.31
CA ASP A 344 0.97 2.73 4.75
C ASP A 344 1.85 3.47 5.78
N VAL A 345 1.36 3.60 7.02
CA VAL A 345 2.06 4.30 8.09
C VAL A 345 3.33 3.54 8.48
N GLN A 346 3.27 2.22 8.60
CA GLN A 346 4.42 1.38 8.95
C GLN A 346 5.50 1.45 7.88
N MET A 347 5.12 1.35 6.60
CA MET A 347 6.04 1.47 5.48
C MET A 347 6.74 2.84 5.47
N LEU A 348 5.96 3.92 5.54
CA LEU A 348 6.49 5.29 5.52
C LEU A 348 7.33 5.59 6.76
N LYS A 349 6.93 5.08 7.93
CA LYS A 349 7.69 5.24 9.17
C LYS A 349 9.03 4.53 9.09
N ALA A 350 9.07 3.30 8.58
CA ALA A 350 10.32 2.56 8.42
C ALA A 350 11.30 3.29 7.49
N LEU A 351 10.80 3.80 6.35
CA LEU A 351 11.59 4.66 5.46
C LEU A 351 12.02 5.96 6.15
N ASN A 352 11.16 6.49 7.03
CA ASN A 352 11.45 7.73 7.72
C ASN A 352 12.60 7.60 8.72
N ASP A 353 12.54 6.57 9.55
CA ASP A 353 13.45 6.31 10.67
C ASP A 353 14.90 6.13 10.20
N LEU A 354 15.11 5.67 8.96
CA LEU A 354 16.42 5.56 8.32
C LEU A 354 17.21 6.88 8.33
N ASN A 355 16.56 8.04 8.36
CA ASN A 355 17.25 9.34 8.41
C ASN A 355 18.20 9.46 9.61
N SER A 356 17.79 8.88 10.74
CA SER A 356 18.52 8.94 12.00
C SER A 356 19.61 7.87 12.12
N VAL A 357 19.52 6.82 11.30
CA VAL A 357 20.39 5.64 11.35
C VAL A 357 21.54 5.73 10.35
N LEU A 358 21.23 6.20 9.13
CA LEU A 358 22.14 6.17 8.00
C LEU A 358 23.13 7.34 8.05
N LYS A 359 24.35 7.08 7.55
CA LYS A 359 25.41 8.06 7.31
C LYS A 359 25.78 8.09 5.83
N PRO A 360 26.48 9.13 5.33
CA PRO A 360 26.83 9.25 3.92
C PRO A 360 27.60 8.06 3.33
N GLU A 361 28.44 7.43 4.13
CA GLU A 361 29.23 6.26 3.76
C GLU A 361 28.44 4.94 3.75
N ASP A 362 27.18 4.93 4.19
CA ASP A 362 26.39 3.69 4.26
C ASP A 362 25.71 3.32 2.94
N ASN A 363 25.30 2.06 2.87
CA ASN A 363 24.57 1.47 1.77
C ASN A 363 23.19 1.04 2.25
N LEU A 364 22.16 1.41 1.50
CA LEU A 364 20.79 1.00 1.76
C LEU A 364 20.23 0.20 0.58
N LEU A 365 19.68 -0.97 0.87
CA LEU A 365 18.85 -1.72 -0.07
C LEU A 365 17.41 -1.71 0.41
N ILE A 366 16.46 -1.36 -0.45
CA ILE A 366 15.04 -1.52 -0.18
C ILE A 366 14.52 -2.58 -1.14
N TYR A 367 14.04 -3.70 -0.62
CA TYR A 367 13.40 -4.73 -1.40
C TYR A 367 11.90 -4.67 -1.14
N TYR A 368 11.09 -4.46 -2.16
CA TYR A 368 9.64 -4.41 -2.06
C TYR A 368 9.03 -5.53 -2.91
N ALA A 369 8.22 -6.38 -2.30
CA ALA A 369 7.40 -7.39 -2.97
C ALA A 369 5.94 -7.17 -2.56
N GLY A 370 5.10 -6.87 -3.54
CA GLY A 370 3.71 -6.52 -3.31
C GLY A 370 3.03 -5.99 -4.56
N HIS A 371 1.77 -5.60 -4.42
CA HIS A 371 1.03 -4.97 -5.50
C HIS A 371 1.60 -3.59 -5.80
N GLY A 372 1.53 -3.23 -7.07
CA GLY A 372 1.73 -1.87 -7.54
C GLY A 372 0.62 -1.54 -8.53
N GLU A 373 0.19 -0.28 -8.53
CA GLU A 373 -0.89 0.17 -9.39
C GLU A 373 -0.54 1.51 -10.03
N ARG A 374 -1.23 1.86 -11.10
CA ARG A 374 -1.13 3.16 -11.75
C ARG A 374 -2.50 3.84 -11.83
N LEU A 375 -2.51 5.15 -11.59
CA LEU A 375 -3.66 5.99 -11.93
C LEU A 375 -3.32 6.88 -13.11
N ALA A 376 -4.25 7.01 -14.04
CA ALA A 376 -4.16 8.00 -15.11
C ALA A 376 -4.28 9.39 -14.48
N GLY A 377 -3.23 10.20 -14.55
CA GLY A 377 -3.30 11.59 -14.13
C GLY A 377 -4.31 12.35 -14.99
N GLY A 378 -4.97 13.35 -14.41
CA GLY A 378 -6.05 14.12 -15.04
C GLY A 378 -5.71 14.84 -16.36
N SER A 379 -4.46 14.77 -16.84
CA SER A 379 -3.99 15.34 -18.10
C SER A 379 -3.61 14.30 -19.17
N GLY A 380 -3.88 13.01 -18.96
CA GLY A 380 -3.68 11.94 -19.96
C GLY A 380 -2.22 11.64 -20.36
N LYS A 381 -1.24 12.41 -19.87
CA LYS A 381 0.19 12.27 -20.22
C LYS A 381 1.11 11.85 -19.07
N ALA A 382 0.67 11.97 -17.81
CA ALA A 382 1.44 11.54 -16.64
C ALA A 382 0.69 10.45 -15.90
N GLN A 383 1.30 9.27 -15.78
CA GLN A 383 0.79 8.16 -14.98
C GLN A 383 1.49 8.22 -13.62
N ALA A 384 0.71 8.28 -12.53
CA ALA A 384 1.24 8.19 -11.19
C ALA A 384 1.28 6.71 -10.79
N GLY A 385 2.43 6.23 -10.35
CA GLY A 385 2.59 4.87 -9.84
C GLY A 385 2.49 4.83 -8.31
N TYR A 386 2.00 3.72 -7.79
CA TYR A 386 1.72 3.55 -6.37
C TYR A 386 2.25 2.20 -5.87
N TRP A 387 2.76 2.21 -4.64
CA TRP A 387 3.00 1.00 -3.85
C TRP A 387 1.78 0.74 -2.98
N LEU A 388 1.27 -0.49 -2.99
CA LEU A 388 0.06 -0.85 -2.26
C LEU A 388 0.42 -1.50 -0.91
N PRO A 389 0.13 -0.83 0.22
CA PRO A 389 0.20 -1.45 1.53
C PRO A 389 -0.97 -2.41 1.74
N VAL A 390 -0.95 -3.22 2.81
CA VAL A 390 -2.03 -4.21 3.02
C VAL A 390 -3.40 -3.60 3.31
N ASN A 391 -3.42 -2.36 3.80
CA ASN A 391 -4.64 -1.56 3.98
C ASN A 391 -5.05 -0.78 2.72
N ALA A 392 -4.42 -1.03 1.57
CA ALA A 392 -4.84 -0.45 0.30
C ALA A 392 -6.31 -0.78 0.00
N ASP A 393 -7.08 0.25 -0.35
CA ASP A 393 -8.42 0.08 -0.90
C ASP A 393 -8.34 -0.54 -2.31
N ALA A 394 -9.43 -1.19 -2.73
CA ALA A 394 -9.58 -1.59 -4.13
C ALA A 394 -9.71 -0.35 -5.04
N PRO A 395 -9.13 -0.38 -6.26
CA PRO A 395 -9.35 0.68 -7.24
C PRO A 395 -10.85 0.98 -7.44
N PRO A 396 -11.25 2.24 -7.64
CA PRO A 396 -10.42 3.41 -7.89
C PRO A 396 -10.03 4.19 -6.62
N LYS A 397 -10.37 3.71 -5.42
CA LYS A 397 -10.01 4.41 -4.17
C LYS A 397 -8.53 4.20 -3.89
N ASP A 398 -7.82 5.31 -3.65
CA ASP A 398 -6.37 5.34 -3.44
C ASP A 398 -5.98 5.89 -2.07
N THR A 399 -6.94 5.95 -1.13
CA THR A 399 -6.81 6.58 0.19
C THR A 399 -5.53 6.21 0.90
N PHE A 400 -5.17 4.93 0.91
CA PHE A 400 -3.99 4.38 1.61
C PHE A 400 -2.85 4.01 0.67
N TRP A 401 -2.99 4.23 -0.62
CA TRP A 401 -1.93 3.91 -1.57
C TRP A 401 -0.75 4.85 -1.34
N VAL A 402 0.48 4.35 -1.46
CA VAL A 402 1.68 5.16 -1.25
C VAL A 402 2.20 5.62 -2.61
N PRO A 403 2.13 6.91 -2.94
CA PRO A 403 2.60 7.40 -4.24
C PRO A 403 4.11 7.23 -4.39
N ASN A 404 4.56 6.95 -5.61
CA ASN A 404 5.98 6.88 -5.96
C ASN A 404 6.72 8.18 -5.60
N GLU A 405 6.08 9.35 -5.75
CA GLU A 405 6.61 10.66 -5.34
C GLU A 405 6.94 10.72 -3.84
N GLN A 406 6.11 10.07 -3.01
CA GLN A 406 6.35 10.02 -1.57
C GLN A 406 7.57 9.14 -1.28
N ILE A 407 7.65 7.94 -1.88
CA ILE A 407 8.80 7.05 -1.76
C ILE A 407 10.08 7.75 -2.21
N THR A 408 10.11 8.26 -3.44
CA THR A 408 11.28 8.96 -4.02
C THR A 408 11.67 10.19 -3.21
N GLY A 409 10.71 10.93 -2.64
CA GLY A 409 10.94 12.03 -1.71
C GLY A 409 11.67 11.59 -0.44
N HIS A 410 11.23 10.50 0.20
CA HIS A 410 11.93 9.93 1.35
C HIS A 410 13.35 9.52 0.98
N LEU A 411 13.53 8.83 -0.15
CA LEU A 411 14.86 8.41 -0.61
C LEU A 411 15.76 9.61 -0.84
N GLY A 412 15.29 10.64 -1.55
CA GLY A 412 16.07 11.83 -1.89
C GLY A 412 16.68 12.55 -0.69
N ARG A 413 16.02 12.53 0.47
CA ARG A 413 16.54 13.15 1.70
C ARG A 413 17.48 12.27 2.53
N LEU A 414 17.54 10.95 2.29
CA LEU A 414 18.38 10.06 3.10
C LEU A 414 19.87 10.41 2.95
N PRO A 415 20.65 10.42 4.03
CA PRO A 415 22.06 10.79 4.00
C PRO A 415 22.92 9.78 3.23
N ALA A 416 22.55 8.49 3.24
CA ALA A 416 23.27 7.42 2.54
C ALA A 416 23.51 7.77 1.07
N LYS A 417 24.77 7.72 0.64
CA LYS A 417 25.14 8.00 -0.76
C LYS A 417 24.65 6.91 -1.70
N ARG A 418 24.58 5.66 -1.25
CA ARG A 418 24.30 4.51 -2.12
C ARG A 418 22.99 3.85 -1.71
N VAL A 419 21.96 4.03 -2.53
CA VAL A 419 20.64 3.45 -2.33
C VAL A 419 20.21 2.69 -3.57
N LEU A 420 19.82 1.43 -3.37
CA LEU A 420 19.24 0.56 -4.39
C LEU A 420 17.83 0.15 -3.96
N VAL A 421 16.85 0.42 -4.81
CA VAL A 421 15.48 -0.10 -4.66
C VAL A 421 15.32 -1.27 -5.61
N VAL A 422 14.92 -2.42 -5.08
CA VAL A 422 14.56 -3.62 -5.83
C VAL A 422 13.07 -3.82 -5.66
N ALA A 423 12.30 -3.57 -6.72
CA ALA A 423 10.85 -3.58 -6.68
C ALA A 423 10.31 -4.76 -7.50
N ASP A 424 9.74 -5.73 -6.80
CA ASP A 424 9.01 -6.85 -7.36
C ASP A 424 7.50 -6.56 -7.29
N SER A 425 7.07 -5.63 -8.13
CA SER A 425 5.69 -5.19 -8.20
C SER A 425 5.33 -4.73 -9.62
N CYS A 426 4.05 -4.82 -9.97
CA CYS A 426 3.52 -4.21 -11.18
C CYS A 426 3.82 -2.70 -11.20
N TYR A 427 4.09 -2.16 -12.39
CA TYR A 427 4.33 -0.72 -12.62
C TYR A 427 5.45 -0.08 -11.78
N ALA A 428 6.34 -0.87 -11.19
CA ALA A 428 7.48 -0.38 -10.44
C ALA A 428 8.39 0.55 -11.25
N GLY A 429 8.39 0.41 -12.59
CA GLY A 429 9.13 1.27 -13.52
C GLY A 429 8.81 2.76 -13.36
N LEU A 430 7.59 3.11 -12.92
CA LEU A 430 7.13 4.48 -12.72
C LEU A 430 7.83 5.21 -11.55
N LEU A 431 8.67 4.54 -10.76
CA LEU A 431 9.58 5.20 -9.81
C LEU A 431 10.71 5.96 -10.51
N SER A 432 10.84 5.79 -11.82
CA SER A 432 11.80 6.49 -12.68
C SER A 432 11.11 7.07 -13.91
N THR A 433 11.64 8.19 -14.40
CA THR A 433 11.29 8.76 -15.71
C THR A 433 12.44 8.62 -16.72
N ASP A 434 13.56 8.05 -16.29
CA ASP A 434 14.73 7.88 -17.14
C ASP A 434 14.57 6.63 -18.03
N PRO A 435 15.11 6.64 -19.25
CA PRO A 435 15.20 5.43 -20.03
C PRO A 435 16.04 4.38 -19.28
N SER A 436 15.66 3.11 -19.40
CA SER A 436 16.44 1.99 -18.88
C SER A 436 17.89 2.09 -19.38
N TYR A 437 18.85 1.84 -18.50
CA TYR A 437 20.26 1.84 -18.89
C TYR A 437 20.48 0.74 -19.96
N LEU A 438 20.82 1.18 -21.17
CA LEU A 438 21.26 0.30 -22.25
C LEU A 438 22.71 -0.09 -22.00
N PHE A 439 22.92 -1.31 -21.51
CA PHE A 439 24.26 -1.88 -21.36
C PHE A 439 24.68 -2.53 -22.69
N MET A 440 25.73 -2.03 -23.33
CA MET A 440 26.32 -2.68 -24.51
C MET A 440 27.15 -3.90 -24.06
N ASN A 441 26.63 -5.09 -24.31
CA ASN A 441 27.21 -6.45 -24.28
C ASN A 441 28.32 -6.81 -23.25
N ASP A 442 27.93 -7.77 -22.41
CA ASP A 442 28.59 -9.00 -21.94
C ASP A 442 30.04 -8.99 -21.43
N LYS A 443 30.13 -9.21 -20.11
CA LYS A 443 31.31 -9.45 -19.26
C LYS A 443 32.16 -8.23 -18.95
N VAL A 444 31.54 -7.26 -18.28
CA VAL A 444 32.31 -6.26 -17.55
C VAL A 444 32.81 -6.89 -16.25
N SER A 445 34.00 -7.47 -16.27
CA SER A 445 34.77 -7.69 -15.05
C SER A 445 35.23 -6.32 -14.58
N TYR A 446 34.56 -5.76 -13.58
CA TYR A 446 34.82 -4.38 -13.15
C TYR A 446 36.17 -4.30 -12.43
N SER A 447 37.09 -3.51 -13.00
CA SER A 447 38.43 -3.30 -12.44
C SER A 447 38.36 -2.61 -11.06
N LYS A 448 39.44 -2.71 -10.28
CA LYS A 448 39.55 -1.95 -9.02
C LYS A 448 39.36 -0.44 -9.23
N ASP A 449 39.79 0.09 -10.38
CA ASP A 449 39.66 1.49 -10.75
C ASP A 449 38.19 1.90 -10.97
N TYR A 450 37.38 1.00 -11.55
CA TYR A 450 35.95 1.22 -11.69
C TYR A 450 35.29 1.42 -10.33
N VAL A 451 35.57 0.50 -9.40
CA VAL A 451 35.00 0.55 -8.05
C VAL A 451 35.48 1.81 -7.34
N ALA A 452 36.77 2.14 -7.40
CA ALA A 452 37.33 3.34 -6.78
C ALA A 452 36.71 4.65 -7.32
N TYR A 453 36.40 4.72 -8.61
CA TYR A 453 35.76 5.89 -9.24
C TYR A 453 34.28 6.05 -8.88
N LYS A 454 33.55 4.93 -8.81
CA LYS A 454 32.10 4.90 -8.61
C LYS A 454 31.68 4.95 -7.15
N LEU A 455 32.43 4.29 -6.27
CA LEU A 455 32.12 4.16 -4.84
C LEU A 455 31.91 5.49 -4.09
N PRO A 456 32.72 6.56 -4.27
CA PRO A 456 32.55 7.79 -3.49
C PRO A 456 31.34 8.65 -3.93
N LYS A 457 30.75 8.34 -5.09
CA LYS A 457 29.68 9.11 -5.74
C LYS A 457 28.29 8.63 -5.32
N ARG A 458 27.30 9.50 -5.45
CA ARG A 458 25.92 9.20 -5.05
C ARG A 458 25.24 8.28 -6.09
N ALA A 459 24.60 7.22 -5.59
CA ALA A 459 23.88 6.21 -6.36
C ALA A 459 22.42 6.13 -5.87
N ARG A 460 21.45 6.24 -6.79
CA ARG A 460 20.01 6.17 -6.52
C ARG A 460 19.39 5.35 -7.63
N LEU A 461 19.44 4.04 -7.42
CA LEU A 461 19.24 3.07 -8.48
C LEU A 461 17.98 2.27 -8.20
N LEU A 462 17.26 1.95 -9.27
CA LEU A 462 16.03 1.19 -9.28
C LEU A 462 16.26 -0.05 -10.13
N LEU A 463 15.93 -1.20 -9.57
CA LEU A 463 15.85 -2.47 -10.26
C LEU A 463 14.42 -2.99 -10.13
N THR A 464 13.74 -3.27 -11.22
CA THR A 464 12.33 -3.68 -11.20
C THR A 464 12.13 -5.06 -11.82
N SER A 465 11.11 -5.79 -11.36
CA SER A 465 10.73 -7.07 -11.94
C SER A 465 10.05 -6.93 -13.30
N GLY A 466 9.47 -5.76 -13.58
CA GLY A 466 8.93 -5.35 -14.87
C GLY A 466 8.98 -3.83 -15.02
N GLY A 467 8.74 -3.33 -16.23
CA GLY A 467 8.57 -1.89 -16.46
C GLY A 467 7.20 -1.39 -16.04
N ASP A 468 6.51 -0.69 -16.94
CA ASP A 468 5.14 -0.19 -16.72
C ASP A 468 4.07 -1.27 -17.07
N ALA A 469 4.38 -2.54 -16.76
CA ALA A 469 3.59 -3.69 -17.16
C ALA A 469 3.33 -4.65 -15.98
N PRO A 470 2.29 -5.51 -16.07
CA PRO A 470 2.05 -6.56 -15.08
C PRO A 470 3.20 -7.58 -15.01
N VAL A 471 3.36 -8.24 -13.86
CA VAL A 471 4.39 -9.24 -13.60
C VAL A 471 3.76 -10.56 -13.16
N LEU A 472 4.50 -11.68 -13.28
CA LEU A 472 4.02 -13.00 -12.86
C LEU A 472 4.19 -13.20 -11.35
N ASP A 473 3.08 -13.46 -10.66
CA ASP A 473 3.08 -13.79 -9.23
C ASP A 473 3.49 -15.24 -8.93
N VAL A 474 3.48 -16.14 -9.92
CA VAL A 474 3.80 -17.56 -9.77
C VAL A 474 4.74 -18.07 -10.87
N GLY A 475 5.58 -19.05 -10.53
CA GLY A 475 6.48 -19.73 -11.49
C GLY A 475 7.90 -19.98 -11.00
N GLY A 476 8.29 -19.47 -9.83
CA GLY A 476 9.65 -19.63 -9.27
C GLY A 476 9.80 -20.78 -8.25
N GLY A 477 8.83 -21.69 -8.10
CA GLY A 477 8.91 -22.78 -7.13
C GLY A 477 8.82 -22.31 -5.68
N GLY A 478 7.78 -21.53 -5.35
CA GLY A 478 7.54 -20.93 -4.03
C GLY A 478 7.96 -19.47 -3.90
N ASN A 479 8.80 -18.97 -4.82
CA ASN A 479 9.16 -17.56 -4.94
C ASN A 479 8.62 -16.98 -6.25
N SER A 480 8.56 -15.66 -6.37
CA SER A 480 8.31 -15.02 -7.67
C SER A 480 9.44 -15.35 -8.66
N VAL A 481 9.15 -15.25 -9.97
CA VAL A 481 10.15 -15.51 -11.02
C VAL A 481 11.34 -14.56 -10.87
N PHE A 482 11.07 -13.29 -10.58
CA PHE A 482 12.09 -12.26 -10.41
C PHE A 482 12.85 -12.41 -9.09
N ALA A 483 12.14 -12.59 -7.97
CA ALA A 483 12.74 -12.81 -6.65
C ALA A 483 13.70 -13.98 -6.67
N ARG A 484 13.29 -15.10 -7.29
CA ARG A 484 14.17 -16.25 -7.49
C ARG A 484 15.44 -15.88 -8.25
N ALA A 485 15.32 -15.27 -9.43
CA ALA A 485 16.48 -14.93 -10.26
C ALA A 485 17.43 -13.97 -9.53
N PHE A 486 16.89 -12.96 -8.84
CA PHE A 486 17.65 -12.01 -8.05
C PHE A 486 18.39 -12.69 -6.89
N ILE A 487 17.70 -13.50 -6.09
CA ILE A 487 18.29 -14.16 -4.92
C ILE A 487 19.31 -15.23 -5.35
N ASP A 488 19.01 -16.03 -6.39
CA ASP A 488 19.91 -17.05 -6.92
C ASP A 488 21.26 -16.43 -7.37
N GLU A 489 21.24 -15.26 -8.01
CA GLU A 489 22.46 -14.53 -8.38
C GLU A 489 23.24 -14.04 -7.16
N LEU A 490 22.55 -13.52 -6.15
CA LEU A 490 23.18 -13.13 -4.89
C LEU A 490 23.79 -14.33 -4.15
N GLU A 491 23.15 -15.50 -4.16
CA GLU A 491 23.62 -16.76 -3.57
C GLU A 491 24.78 -17.39 -4.33
N ALA A 492 24.84 -17.23 -5.66
CA ALA A 492 25.94 -17.73 -6.49
C ALA A 492 27.18 -16.81 -6.45
N ASN A 493 27.01 -15.53 -6.17
CA ASN A 493 28.08 -14.54 -6.26
C ASN A 493 29.20 -14.74 -5.21
N THR A 494 30.47 -14.75 -5.63
CA THR A 494 31.63 -14.93 -4.73
C THR A 494 32.48 -13.68 -4.55
N GLY A 495 32.28 -12.64 -5.37
CA GLY A 495 33.11 -11.43 -5.39
C GLY A 495 32.30 -10.15 -5.22
N ILE A 496 32.95 -9.01 -5.45
CA ILE A 496 32.26 -7.72 -5.53
C ILE A 496 31.34 -7.76 -6.75
N LEU A 497 30.05 -7.54 -6.53
CA LEU A 497 29.04 -7.51 -7.59
C LEU A 497 28.40 -6.11 -7.65
N SER A 498 28.50 -5.45 -8.79
CA SER A 498 27.84 -4.15 -8.99
C SER A 498 26.36 -4.33 -9.38
N SER A 499 25.52 -3.33 -9.10
CA SER A 499 24.11 -3.37 -9.51
C SER A 499 23.89 -3.50 -11.02
N PRO A 500 24.66 -2.81 -11.91
CA PRO A 500 24.60 -3.08 -13.36
C PRO A 500 24.93 -4.52 -13.73
N GLU A 501 25.94 -5.11 -13.08
CA GLU A 501 26.34 -6.49 -13.32
C GLU A 501 25.26 -7.48 -12.90
N LEU A 502 24.69 -7.26 -11.71
CA LEU A 502 23.57 -8.05 -11.21
C LEU A 502 22.40 -8.00 -12.20
N PHE A 503 22.05 -6.81 -12.70
CA PHE A 503 21.00 -6.65 -13.70
C PHE A 503 21.27 -7.42 -14.99
N SER A 504 22.48 -7.31 -15.54
CA SER A 504 22.86 -8.04 -16.76
C SER A 504 22.72 -9.56 -16.60
N ARG A 505 23.06 -10.11 -15.43
CA ARG A 505 22.92 -11.54 -15.13
C ARG A 505 21.47 -11.96 -14.92
N LEU A 506 20.66 -11.12 -14.28
CA LEU A 506 19.27 -11.46 -13.94
C LEU A 506 18.30 -11.28 -15.11
N SER A 507 18.46 -10.24 -15.95
CA SER A 507 17.47 -9.88 -16.98
C SER A 507 17.16 -11.05 -17.90
N LYS A 508 18.21 -11.69 -18.42
CA LYS A 508 18.10 -12.84 -19.32
C LYS A 508 17.44 -14.04 -18.65
N ARG A 509 17.70 -14.27 -17.35
CA ARG A 509 17.09 -15.38 -16.60
C ARG A 509 15.60 -15.15 -16.39
N VAL A 510 15.19 -13.93 -16.06
CA VAL A 510 13.78 -13.58 -15.87
C VAL A 510 13.03 -13.67 -17.18
N GLU A 511 13.59 -13.14 -18.27
CA GLU A 511 12.97 -13.22 -19.61
C GLU A 511 12.74 -14.67 -20.05
N VAL A 512 13.74 -15.55 -19.88
CA VAL A 512 13.63 -16.98 -20.24
C VAL A 512 12.61 -17.71 -19.35
N ALA A 513 12.63 -17.45 -18.05
CA ALA A 513 11.70 -18.07 -17.10
C ALA A 513 10.25 -17.62 -17.33
N ALA A 514 10.02 -16.35 -17.63
CA ALA A 514 8.70 -15.83 -17.98
C ALA A 514 8.22 -16.38 -19.33
N ALA A 515 9.10 -16.45 -20.34
CA ALA A 515 8.76 -17.01 -21.65
C ALA A 515 8.34 -18.49 -21.57
N THR A 516 8.94 -19.25 -20.64
CA THR A 516 8.55 -20.66 -20.38
C THR A 516 7.10 -20.76 -19.90
N ASN A 517 6.60 -19.73 -19.22
CA ASN A 517 5.21 -19.61 -18.76
C ASN A 517 4.32 -18.83 -19.75
N LYS A 518 4.76 -18.64 -21.00
CA LYS A 518 4.05 -17.88 -22.06
C LYS A 518 3.75 -16.42 -21.68
N PHE A 519 4.57 -15.82 -20.83
CA PHE A 519 4.44 -14.44 -20.39
C PHE A 519 5.68 -13.62 -20.79
N VAL A 520 5.49 -12.35 -21.12
CA VAL A 520 6.61 -11.44 -21.43
C VAL A 520 6.87 -10.56 -20.22
N GLN A 521 7.96 -10.85 -19.52
CA GLN A 521 8.42 -10.04 -18.39
C GLN A 521 9.83 -9.52 -18.71
N LYS A 522 9.97 -8.19 -18.73
CA LYS A 522 11.24 -7.50 -19.00
C LYS A 522 11.61 -6.64 -17.79
N PRO A 523 12.57 -7.08 -16.97
CA PRO A 523 13.12 -6.27 -15.89
C PRO A 523 13.71 -4.96 -16.41
N GLU A 524 13.69 -3.92 -15.59
CA GLU A 524 14.34 -2.65 -15.90
C GLU A 524 15.34 -2.26 -14.82
N PHE A 525 16.38 -1.55 -15.26
CA PHE A 525 17.35 -0.92 -14.37
C PHE A 525 17.47 0.55 -14.73
N LYS A 526 17.16 1.42 -13.77
CA LYS A 526 16.95 2.85 -13.97
C LYS A 526 17.49 3.66 -12.78
N SER A 527 17.60 4.97 -12.97
CA SER A 527 17.86 5.92 -11.88
C SER A 527 16.55 6.36 -11.23
N ILE A 528 16.51 6.55 -9.92
CA ILE A 528 15.28 6.93 -9.20
C ILE A 528 14.98 8.42 -9.45
N LYS A 529 13.76 8.72 -9.91
CA LYS A 529 13.31 10.09 -10.22
C LYS A 529 13.46 11.01 -9.00
N GLY A 530 14.07 12.17 -9.19
CA GLY A 530 14.14 13.22 -8.16
C GLY A 530 14.93 12.87 -6.88
N ALA A 531 15.62 11.72 -6.84
CA ALA A 531 16.36 11.28 -5.65
C ALA A 531 17.82 11.75 -5.62
N GLY A 532 18.28 12.46 -6.67
CA GLY A 532 19.64 12.99 -6.78
C GLY A 532 20.66 11.91 -7.08
N HIS A 533 20.43 11.10 -8.13
CA HIS A 533 21.46 10.23 -8.68
C HIS A 533 22.60 11.08 -9.26
N GLU A 534 23.85 10.66 -9.06
CA GLU A 534 25.00 11.20 -9.79
C GLU A 534 25.42 10.18 -10.84
N VAL A 535 26.52 9.49 -10.61
CA VAL A 535 27.00 8.39 -11.47
C VAL A 535 27.59 7.25 -10.63
N GLY A 536 27.31 7.20 -9.32
CA GLY A 536 27.77 6.13 -8.43
C GLY A 536 27.03 4.82 -8.66
N ASP A 537 27.53 3.73 -8.10
CA ASP A 537 26.90 2.41 -8.17
C ASP A 537 26.67 1.81 -6.78
N PHE A 538 25.79 0.80 -6.73
CA PHE A 538 25.62 -0.05 -5.57
C PHE A 538 26.48 -1.32 -5.70
N PHE A 539 27.17 -1.71 -4.63
CA PHE A 539 28.07 -2.86 -4.63
C PHE A 539 27.69 -3.86 -3.55
N PHE A 540 27.42 -5.09 -3.94
CA PHE A 540 27.28 -6.24 -3.06
C PHE A 540 28.66 -6.84 -2.78
N VAL A 541 29.09 -6.78 -1.52
CA VAL A 541 30.40 -7.29 -1.09
C VAL A 541 30.20 -8.44 -0.11
N PRO A 542 30.39 -9.71 -0.49
CA PRO A 542 30.23 -10.84 0.42
C PRO A 542 31.15 -10.70 1.66
N ARG A 543 30.72 -11.24 2.80
CA ARG A 543 31.62 -11.39 3.96
C ARG A 543 32.80 -12.28 3.54
N SER A 544 34.03 -11.88 3.87
CA SER A 544 35.16 -12.80 3.78
C SER A 544 34.82 -14.02 4.64
N LYS A 545 34.90 -15.23 4.06
CA LYS A 545 34.89 -16.45 4.88
C LYS A 545 36.05 -16.29 5.87
N GLY A 546 35.73 -16.26 7.16
CA GLY A 546 36.72 -16.28 8.23
C GLY A 546 37.55 -17.54 8.19
#